data_AF-A0A257Q582-F1
#
_entry.id   AF-A0A257Q582-F1
#
_cell.length_a   1.000
_cell.length_b   1.000
_cell.length_c   1.000
_cell.angle_alpha   90.00
_cell.angle_beta   90.00
_cell.angle_gamma   90.00
#
_symmetry.space_group_name_H-M   'P 1'
#
loop_
_entity.id
_entity.type
_entity.pdbx_description
1 polymer ?
#
loop_
_entity_poly.entity_id
_entity_poly.type
_entity_poly.pdbx_seq_one_letter_code
_entity_poly.pdbx_strand_id
1 'polypeptide(L)'
;MRRLGLLFALMVPVLSACSMEPVINHQVVDYLNVSAIASNQTILQNILRARDGAPLHFGEFADIRGALSANVSVNSTVPYGPIGVSTTKPRNLLTAGMTVSSSPSFDIDSLDTQDFTKGVMSSISPGTAEFFLNEGIDYRMVLMLLVAGVQPAGSPEMLLNAPNSARIVCYKQKPGPNAVASDYTILAADQPCSGFAEPEYYAFLRIVNNSGRLYPVTLKGTPKPVGAPFNIDMNKDLKAIAAIDPSKYTLAKTKTGQFQLVTAKRASTIILCSDRNGTPTVVGSLTNAASEATKIPLNACMPKNPADAADDSEAVPSTAKLPLATNAVQFQLRSTLEVIQYVGQVMAFQQQQTAAHPDLPERCITLEYENLNGPTCNGGVLFHLQNNGPNPFDQANSVSYNGETWSLPAPAICTDPDRCDHTLQTMSIISLLLNENKSAKDINTTQAVQVVP
;
A
#
# COMPACT_ATOMS: atom_id res chain seq x y z
N MET A 1 28.61 -62.57 20.37
CA MET A 1 28.76 -61.65 19.21
C MET A 1 27.60 -61.64 18.20
N ARG A 2 26.54 -62.46 18.32
CA ARG A 2 25.41 -62.48 17.34
C ARG A 2 24.23 -61.54 17.64
N ARG A 3 24.17 -60.92 18.83
CA ARG A 3 23.05 -60.04 19.23
C ARG A 3 23.29 -58.54 19.00
N LEU A 4 24.51 -58.13 18.66
CA LEU A 4 24.85 -56.72 18.42
C LEU A 4 24.52 -56.27 16.99
N GLY A 5 24.47 -57.19 16.02
CA GLY A 5 24.17 -56.88 14.61
C GLY A 5 22.70 -56.58 14.32
N LEU A 6 21.76 -57.01 15.19
CA LEU A 6 20.32 -56.84 14.96
C LEU A 6 19.80 -55.48 15.43
N LEU A 7 20.48 -54.82 16.36
CA LEU A 7 20.17 -53.46 16.81
C LEU A 7 20.62 -52.39 15.79
N PHE A 8 21.68 -52.66 15.02
CA PHE A 8 22.16 -51.73 13.99
C PHE A 8 21.28 -51.73 12.73
N ALA A 9 20.62 -52.86 12.41
CA ALA A 9 19.74 -52.96 11.24
C ALA A 9 18.37 -52.30 11.42
N LEU A 10 17.92 -52.05 12.66
CA LEU A 10 16.64 -51.39 12.94
C LEU A 10 16.75 -49.86 13.02
N MET A 11 17.97 -49.30 13.12
CA MET A 11 18.18 -47.85 13.23
C MET A 11 18.36 -47.15 11.88
N VAL A 12 18.64 -47.88 10.80
CA VAL A 12 18.87 -47.33 9.45
C VAL A 12 17.63 -46.68 8.81
N PRO A 13 16.38 -47.17 8.96
CA PRO A 13 15.23 -46.55 8.30
C PRO A 13 14.72 -45.27 8.98
N VAL A 14 15.18 -44.95 10.20
CA VAL A 14 14.75 -43.73 10.91
C VAL A 14 15.50 -42.48 10.43
N LEU A 15 16.70 -42.65 9.84
CA LEU A 15 17.47 -41.52 9.29
C LEU A 15 17.09 -41.14 7.85
N SER A 16 16.37 -41.99 7.11
CA SER A 16 15.87 -41.65 5.76
C SER A 16 14.60 -40.79 5.74
N ALA A 17 13.97 -40.52 6.89
CA ALA A 17 12.81 -39.64 6.98
C ALA A 17 13.15 -38.14 6.97
N CYS A 18 14.43 -37.77 7.11
CA CYS A 18 14.87 -36.37 7.12
C CYS A 18 15.20 -35.79 5.72
N SER A 19 14.93 -36.49 4.61
CA SER A 19 15.21 -35.97 3.25
C SER A 19 13.96 -35.50 2.48
N MET A 20 12.85 -35.19 3.16
CA MET A 20 11.61 -34.68 2.53
C MET A 20 11.53 -33.15 2.44
N GLU A 21 12.67 -32.46 2.45
CA GLU A 21 12.77 -31.01 2.28
C GLU A 21 12.41 -30.47 0.87
N PRO A 22 12.55 -31.21 -0.26
CA PRO A 22 12.24 -30.65 -1.59
C PRO A 22 10.75 -30.53 -1.93
N VAL A 23 9.88 -31.39 -1.38
CA VAL A 23 8.48 -31.50 -1.83
C VAL A 23 7.59 -30.39 -1.25
N ILE A 24 7.92 -29.89 -0.06
CA ILE A 24 7.17 -28.82 0.61
C ILE A 24 7.48 -27.46 -0.03
N ASN A 25 8.72 -27.21 -0.46
CA ASN A 25 9.13 -25.93 -1.03
C ASN A 25 8.48 -25.61 -2.38
N HIS A 26 8.30 -26.60 -3.27
CA HIS A 26 7.65 -26.37 -4.56
C HIS A 26 6.16 -26.03 -4.41
N GLN A 27 5.45 -26.68 -3.48
CA GLN A 27 4.02 -26.45 -3.28
C GLN A 27 3.71 -25.07 -2.67
N VAL A 28 4.61 -24.51 -1.85
CA VAL A 28 4.45 -23.17 -1.27
C VAL A 28 4.70 -22.08 -2.31
N VAL A 29 5.70 -22.24 -3.17
CA VAL A 29 5.99 -21.26 -4.25
C VAL A 29 4.84 -21.23 -5.27
N ASP A 30 4.32 -22.40 -5.67
CA ASP A 30 3.18 -22.49 -6.56
C ASP A 30 1.92 -21.86 -5.94
N TYR A 31 1.71 -22.06 -4.63
CA TYR A 31 0.61 -21.43 -3.91
C TYR A 31 0.70 -19.90 -3.91
N LEU A 32 1.88 -19.33 -3.58
CA LEU A 32 2.09 -17.88 -3.57
C LEU A 32 1.88 -17.28 -4.96
N ASN A 33 2.33 -17.98 -6.01
CA ASN A 33 2.12 -17.57 -7.39
C ASN A 33 0.64 -17.58 -7.76
N VAL A 34 -0.10 -18.64 -7.42
CA VAL A 34 -1.55 -18.73 -7.70
C VAL A 34 -2.33 -17.64 -6.96
N SER A 35 -2.00 -17.37 -5.70
CA SER A 35 -2.64 -16.29 -4.93
C SER A 35 -2.33 -14.91 -5.53
N ALA A 36 -1.10 -14.68 -5.96
CA ALA A 36 -0.71 -13.42 -6.61
C ALA A 36 -1.43 -13.23 -7.96
N ILE A 37 -1.54 -14.30 -8.76
CA ILE A 37 -2.27 -14.29 -10.04
C ILE A 37 -3.74 -13.96 -9.84
N ALA A 38 -4.42 -14.65 -8.92
CA ALA A 38 -5.83 -14.42 -8.63
C ALA A 38 -6.08 -12.97 -8.14
N SER A 39 -5.22 -12.48 -7.24
CA SER A 39 -5.32 -11.10 -6.75
C SER A 39 -5.14 -10.07 -7.89
N ASN A 40 -4.14 -10.28 -8.74
CA ASN A 40 -3.88 -9.40 -9.88
C ASN A 40 -5.07 -9.38 -10.85
N GLN A 41 -5.70 -10.51 -11.14
CA GLN A 41 -6.87 -10.58 -12.01
C GLN A 41 -8.05 -9.78 -11.46
N THR A 42 -8.36 -9.91 -10.15
CA THR A 42 -9.41 -9.12 -9.50
C THR A 42 -9.10 -7.62 -9.52
N ILE A 43 -7.85 -7.23 -9.28
CA ILE A 43 -7.42 -5.83 -9.35
C ILE A 43 -7.57 -5.30 -10.79
N LEU A 44 -7.08 -6.03 -11.78
CA LEU A 44 -7.17 -5.66 -13.21
C LEU A 44 -8.62 -5.52 -13.65
N GLN A 45 -9.49 -6.46 -13.29
CA GLN A 45 -10.91 -6.39 -13.61
C GLN A 45 -11.54 -5.13 -13.00
N ASN A 46 -11.18 -4.79 -11.77
CA ASN A 46 -11.67 -3.57 -11.12
C ASN A 46 -11.11 -2.30 -11.77
N ILE A 47 -9.87 -2.28 -12.22
CA ILE A 47 -9.30 -1.16 -12.99
C ILE A 47 -10.06 -0.98 -14.31
N LEU A 48 -10.35 -2.06 -15.04
CA LEU A 48 -11.12 -2.01 -16.28
C LEU A 48 -12.58 -1.60 -16.06
N ARG A 49 -13.19 -2.00 -14.94
CA ARG A 49 -14.50 -1.50 -14.53
C ARG A 49 -14.45 -0.01 -14.21
N ALA A 50 -13.45 0.46 -13.46
CA ALA A 50 -13.25 1.87 -13.18
C ALA A 50 -13.04 2.71 -14.45
N ARG A 51 -12.29 2.18 -15.42
CA ARG A 51 -12.08 2.81 -16.74
C ARG A 51 -13.42 3.11 -17.44
N ASP A 52 -14.35 2.17 -17.38
CA ASP A 52 -15.68 2.31 -17.99
C ASP A 52 -16.70 3.00 -17.06
N GLY A 53 -16.29 3.46 -15.88
CA GLY A 53 -17.19 4.03 -14.87
C GLY A 53 -18.16 3.02 -14.24
N ALA A 54 -17.87 1.72 -14.35
CA ALA A 54 -18.66 0.65 -13.75
C ALA A 54 -18.33 0.48 -12.25
N PRO A 55 -19.31 0.05 -11.41
CA PRO A 55 -19.08 -0.16 -9.98
C PRO A 55 -17.98 -1.19 -9.72
N LEU A 56 -17.10 -0.95 -8.74
CA LEU A 56 -16.06 -1.91 -8.34
C LEU A 56 -16.68 -3.11 -7.60
N HIS A 57 -16.08 -4.28 -7.76
CA HIS A 57 -16.55 -5.53 -7.17
C HIS A 57 -15.39 -6.31 -6.53
N PHE A 58 -15.48 -6.56 -5.22
CA PHE A 58 -14.43 -7.23 -4.43
C PHE A 58 -14.85 -8.61 -3.89
N GLY A 59 -15.92 -9.20 -4.43
CA GLY A 59 -16.59 -10.36 -3.84
C GLY A 59 -15.83 -11.70 -3.87
N GLU A 60 -14.63 -11.78 -4.45
CA GLU A 60 -14.05 -13.08 -4.84
C GLU A 60 -12.55 -13.27 -4.53
N PHE A 61 -12.01 -12.69 -3.45
CA PHE A 61 -10.73 -13.18 -2.96
C PHE A 61 -10.96 -14.49 -2.21
N ALA A 62 -10.90 -15.63 -2.92
CA ALA A 62 -10.85 -16.92 -2.25
C ALA A 62 -9.55 -16.99 -1.42
N ASP A 63 -9.65 -16.93 -0.09
CA ASP A 63 -8.53 -17.24 0.81
C ASP A 63 -8.36 -18.76 0.82
N ILE A 64 -7.40 -19.27 0.05
CA ILE A 64 -7.20 -20.72 -0.08
C ILE A 64 -6.39 -21.21 1.13
N ARG A 65 -7.05 -21.54 2.24
CA ARG A 65 -6.37 -22.16 3.39
C ARG A 65 -6.07 -23.64 3.12
N GLY A 66 -4.86 -23.90 2.63
CA GLY A 66 -4.35 -25.26 2.48
C GLY A 66 -3.87 -25.86 3.81
N ALA A 67 -4.65 -26.74 4.43
CA ALA A 67 -4.15 -27.58 5.52
C ALA A 67 -3.47 -28.83 4.93
N LEU A 68 -2.13 -28.88 5.01
CA LEU A 68 -1.39 -30.08 4.66
C LEU A 68 -1.49 -31.07 5.82
N SER A 69 -2.34 -32.10 5.68
CA SER A 69 -2.38 -33.20 6.64
C SER A 69 -1.58 -34.39 6.09
N ALA A 70 -0.47 -34.71 6.75
CA ALA A 70 0.31 -35.91 6.47
C ALA A 70 -0.11 -36.99 7.48
N ASN A 71 -0.90 -37.97 7.03
CA ASN A 71 -1.28 -39.10 7.86
C ASN A 71 -0.27 -40.24 7.65
N VAL A 72 0.48 -40.56 8.69
CA VAL A 72 1.37 -41.74 8.70
C VAL A 72 0.55 -42.91 9.25
N SER A 73 0.15 -43.82 8.36
CA SER A 73 -0.55 -45.04 8.76
C SER A 73 0.42 -46.23 8.74
N VAL A 74 0.47 -46.96 9.85
CA VAL A 74 1.21 -48.21 9.96
C VAL A 74 0.19 -49.32 10.14
N ASN A 75 -0.19 -49.97 9.05
CA ASN A 75 -1.13 -51.08 9.10
C ASN A 75 -0.35 -52.39 9.32
N SER A 76 -0.63 -53.08 10.42
CA SER A 76 -0.10 -54.41 10.71
C SER A 76 -1.23 -55.44 10.54
N THR A 77 -1.26 -56.10 9.39
CA THR A 77 -2.13 -57.25 9.16
C THR A 77 -1.47 -58.50 9.74
N VAL A 78 -1.98 -58.99 10.87
CA VAL A 78 -1.56 -60.27 11.44
C VAL A 78 -2.42 -61.38 10.82
N PRO A 79 -1.87 -62.28 9.99
CA PRO A 79 -2.65 -63.36 9.42
C PRO A 79 -2.98 -64.38 10.51
N TYR A 80 -4.25 -64.49 10.87
CA TYR A 80 -4.75 -65.60 11.68
C TYR A 80 -4.94 -66.82 10.79
N GLY A 81 -4.06 -67.81 10.91
CA GLY A 81 -4.15 -69.10 10.22
C GLY A 81 -3.43 -70.21 11.01
N PRO A 82 -3.91 -71.47 10.96
CA PRO A 82 -3.41 -72.55 11.81
C PRO A 82 -1.95 -72.90 11.49
N ILE A 83 -1.13 -72.94 12.53
CA ILE A 83 0.31 -73.20 12.45
C ILE A 83 0.53 -74.69 12.16
N GLY A 84 1.04 -75.02 10.97
CA GLY A 84 1.61 -76.34 10.73
C GLY A 84 1.50 -76.90 9.32
N VAL A 85 2.12 -76.25 8.32
CA VAL A 85 2.78 -76.92 7.18
C VAL A 85 3.64 -75.89 6.44
N SER A 86 4.92 -76.21 6.25
CA SER A 86 5.92 -75.37 5.60
C SER A 86 5.74 -75.37 4.09
N THR A 87 5.63 -74.20 3.45
CA THR A 87 6.61 -73.70 2.45
C THR A 87 6.16 -72.35 1.90
N THR A 88 7.12 -71.45 1.68
CA THR A 88 7.01 -70.03 1.26
C THR A 88 6.42 -69.05 2.29
N LYS A 89 7.34 -68.47 3.06
CA LYS A 89 7.16 -67.36 4.01
C LYS A 89 6.34 -66.21 3.38
N PRO A 90 5.15 -65.86 3.88
CA PRO A 90 4.74 -64.46 3.86
C PRO A 90 5.53 -63.80 4.99
N ARG A 91 6.60 -63.07 4.66
CA ARG A 91 7.23 -62.15 5.60
C ARG A 91 6.12 -61.20 6.09
N ASN A 92 6.05 -60.97 7.40
CA ASN A 92 5.30 -59.87 8.00
C ASN A 92 5.59 -58.60 7.18
N LEU A 93 4.68 -58.23 6.27
CA LEU A 93 4.80 -56.98 5.54
C LEU A 93 4.22 -55.92 6.45
N LEU A 94 5.10 -55.28 7.22
CA LEU A 94 4.86 -53.95 7.74
C LEU A 94 4.86 -53.02 6.53
N THR A 95 3.68 -52.76 5.98
CA THR A 95 3.52 -51.75 4.93
C THR A 95 3.33 -50.42 5.64
N ALA A 96 4.42 -49.67 5.80
CA ALA A 96 4.34 -48.27 6.18
C ALA A 96 3.85 -47.48 4.96
N GLY A 97 2.61 -47.01 5.02
CA GLY A 97 2.02 -46.16 3.99
C GLY A 97 1.97 -44.73 4.49
N MET A 98 2.73 -43.84 3.86
CA MET A 98 2.53 -42.41 4.05
C MET A 98 1.54 -41.93 3.00
N THR A 99 0.32 -41.61 3.43
CA THR A 99 -0.67 -40.95 2.57
C THR A 99 -0.62 -39.47 2.88
N VAL A 100 -0.02 -38.69 1.97
CA VAL A 100 -0.11 -37.23 2.00
C VAL A 100 -1.45 -36.88 1.34
N SER A 101 -2.45 -36.52 2.14
CA SER A 101 -3.74 -36.05 1.65
C SER A 101 -3.80 -34.54 1.83
N SER A 102 -3.64 -33.79 0.74
CA SER A 102 -4.04 -32.39 0.70
C SER A 102 -5.54 -32.33 0.47
N SER A 103 -6.29 -31.97 1.51
CA SER A 103 -7.68 -31.55 1.38
C SER A 103 -7.69 -30.03 1.56
N PRO A 104 -7.41 -29.25 0.50
CA PRO A 104 -7.53 -27.79 0.60
C PRO A 104 -8.97 -27.47 0.99
N SER A 105 -9.16 -26.88 2.17
CA SER A 105 -10.45 -26.31 2.54
C SER A 105 -10.50 -24.92 1.94
N PHE A 106 -11.40 -24.72 0.98
CA PHE A 106 -11.69 -23.40 0.45
C PHE A 106 -12.68 -22.74 1.40
N ASP A 107 -12.19 -21.92 2.31
CA ASP A 107 -13.06 -21.03 3.07
C ASP A 107 -13.10 -19.71 2.31
N ILE A 108 -14.22 -19.45 1.62
CA ILE A 108 -14.42 -18.21 0.90
C ILE A 108 -14.90 -17.19 1.92
N ASP A 109 -13.96 -16.54 2.61
CA ASP A 109 -14.32 -15.39 3.44
C ASP A 109 -14.66 -14.23 2.49
N SER A 110 -15.94 -13.84 2.47
CA SER A 110 -16.39 -12.79 1.57
C SER A 110 -15.72 -11.49 1.96
N LEU A 111 -14.89 -10.96 1.07
CA LEU A 111 -14.20 -9.70 1.31
C LEU A 111 -15.15 -8.50 1.36
N ASP A 112 -16.43 -8.67 1.00
CA ASP A 112 -17.47 -7.64 1.07
C ASP A 112 -18.02 -7.48 2.51
N THR A 113 -17.12 -7.47 3.49
CA THR A 113 -17.51 -7.10 4.85
C THR A 113 -17.65 -5.60 4.95
N GLN A 114 -18.56 -5.13 5.81
CA GLN A 114 -18.73 -3.71 6.10
C GLN A 114 -17.40 -3.02 6.49
N ASP A 115 -16.55 -3.74 7.22
CA ASP A 115 -15.24 -3.25 7.67
C ASP A 115 -14.25 -3.08 6.51
N PHE A 116 -14.19 -4.05 5.60
CA PHE A 116 -13.36 -3.94 4.40
C PHE A 116 -13.83 -2.78 3.52
N THR A 117 -15.13 -2.70 3.24
CA THR A 117 -15.71 -1.62 2.44
C THR A 117 -15.44 -0.26 3.07
N LYS A 118 -15.57 -0.13 4.39
CA LYS A 118 -15.18 1.07 5.13
C LYS A 118 -13.68 1.36 5.02
N GLY A 119 -12.83 0.32 5.10
CA GLY A 119 -11.39 0.42 4.95
C GLY A 119 -10.99 0.97 3.59
N VAL A 120 -11.43 0.34 2.50
CA VAL A 120 -11.08 0.77 1.14
C VAL A 120 -11.65 2.13 0.77
N MET A 121 -12.77 2.55 1.36
CA MET A 121 -13.34 3.89 1.20
C MET A 121 -12.67 4.94 2.11
N SER A 122 -11.93 4.52 3.13
CA SER A 122 -11.23 5.44 4.01
C SER A 122 -9.97 5.98 3.33
N SER A 123 -9.69 7.27 3.55
CA SER A 123 -8.47 7.91 3.04
C SER A 123 -7.23 7.19 3.59
N ILE A 124 -6.29 6.92 2.70
CA ILE A 124 -5.00 6.29 2.99
C ILE A 124 -4.31 7.08 4.08
N SER A 125 -3.70 6.37 5.03
CA SER A 125 -3.03 7.04 6.14
C SER A 125 -1.78 7.78 5.66
N PRO A 126 -1.41 8.93 6.25
CA PRO A 126 -0.16 9.60 5.90
C PRO A 126 1.07 8.72 6.14
N GLY A 127 1.02 7.85 7.15
CA GLY A 127 2.08 6.88 7.43
C GLY A 127 2.25 5.83 6.34
N THR A 128 1.15 5.37 5.73
CA THR A 128 1.20 4.47 4.56
C THR A 128 1.86 5.17 3.37
N ALA A 129 1.54 6.44 3.12
CA ALA A 129 2.19 7.21 2.06
C ALA A 129 3.67 7.49 2.36
N GLU A 130 4.02 7.78 3.62
CA GLU A 130 5.42 7.89 4.07
C GLU A 130 6.19 6.58 3.85
N PHE A 131 5.59 5.44 4.15
CA PHE A 131 6.18 4.13 3.89
C PHE A 131 6.58 3.99 2.42
N PHE A 132 5.67 4.22 1.48
CA PHE A 132 5.98 4.10 0.05
C PHE A 132 7.06 5.11 -0.42
N LEU A 133 7.07 6.33 0.14
CA LEU A 133 8.12 7.32 -0.17
C LEU A 133 9.50 6.91 0.37
N ASN A 134 9.56 6.15 1.47
CA ASN A 134 10.81 5.67 2.06
C ASN A 134 11.35 4.39 1.42
N GLU A 135 10.50 3.57 0.81
CA GLU A 135 10.88 2.31 0.12
C GLU A 135 11.65 2.54 -1.20
N GLY A 136 11.98 3.79 -1.55
CA GLY A 136 12.72 4.12 -2.77
C GLY A 136 11.88 4.07 -4.05
N ILE A 137 10.55 4.00 -3.91
CA ILE A 137 9.63 4.21 -5.02
C ILE A 137 9.74 5.66 -5.48
N ASP A 138 9.64 5.91 -6.79
CA ASP A 138 9.66 7.26 -7.32
C ASP A 138 8.53 8.10 -6.68
N TYR A 139 8.90 9.23 -6.08
CA TYR A 139 7.95 10.08 -5.36
C TYR A 139 6.82 10.59 -6.28
N ARG A 140 7.08 10.80 -7.58
CA ARG A 140 6.06 11.24 -8.55
C ARG A 140 5.00 10.17 -8.71
N MET A 141 5.42 8.90 -8.80
CA MET A 141 4.52 7.76 -8.85
C MET A 141 3.66 7.68 -7.59
N VAL A 142 4.29 7.78 -6.40
CA VAL A 142 3.56 7.76 -5.13
C VAL A 142 2.56 8.90 -5.04
N LEU A 143 2.96 10.13 -5.39
CA LEU A 143 2.06 11.28 -5.36
C LEU A 143 0.94 11.17 -6.39
N MET A 144 1.22 10.73 -7.61
CA MET A 144 0.17 10.53 -8.63
C MET A 144 -0.83 9.45 -8.23
N LEU A 145 -0.38 8.36 -7.61
CA LEU A 145 -1.30 7.31 -7.17
C LEU A 145 -2.07 7.71 -5.91
N LEU A 146 -1.38 8.18 -4.87
CA LEU A 146 -1.96 8.30 -3.54
C LEU A 146 -2.59 9.67 -3.26
N VAL A 147 -2.28 10.72 -4.04
CA VAL A 147 -2.83 12.07 -3.82
C VAL A 147 -4.03 12.32 -4.73
N ALA A 148 -5.14 12.77 -4.16
CA ALA A 148 -6.37 13.14 -4.87
C ALA A 148 -6.29 14.55 -5.47
N GLY A 149 -5.53 15.44 -4.84
CA GLY A 149 -5.32 16.80 -5.29
C GLY A 149 -4.36 17.57 -4.38
N VAL A 150 -3.97 18.75 -4.85
CA VAL A 150 -3.10 19.68 -4.13
C VAL A 150 -3.86 20.97 -3.86
N GLN A 151 -3.83 21.40 -2.61
CA GLN A 151 -4.35 22.70 -2.20
C GLN A 151 -3.19 23.62 -1.81
N PRO A 152 -2.88 24.66 -2.61
CA PRO A 152 -1.87 25.64 -2.22
C PRO A 152 -2.27 26.44 -1.00
N ALA A 153 -1.29 26.85 -0.19
CA ALA A 153 -1.53 27.73 0.94
C ALA A 153 -2.27 29.01 0.50
N GLY A 154 -3.38 29.30 1.17
CA GLY A 154 -4.20 30.49 0.90
C GLY A 154 -5.17 30.35 -0.28
N SER A 155 -5.13 29.25 -1.03
CA SER A 155 -6.15 28.95 -2.04
C SER A 155 -7.32 28.19 -1.41
N PRO A 156 -8.58 28.67 -1.56
CA PRO A 156 -9.74 27.88 -1.17
C PRO A 156 -9.98 26.69 -2.10
N GLU A 157 -9.43 26.74 -3.33
CA GLU A 157 -9.64 25.71 -4.33
C GLU A 157 -8.47 24.73 -4.40
N MET A 158 -8.82 23.44 -4.47
CA MET A 158 -7.89 22.34 -4.71
C MET A 158 -7.75 22.08 -6.20
N LEU A 159 -6.50 21.88 -6.64
CA LEU A 159 -6.14 21.36 -7.95
C LEU A 159 -6.25 19.84 -7.93
N LEU A 160 -7.18 19.31 -8.73
CA LEU A 160 -7.48 17.88 -8.74
C LEU A 160 -6.47 17.07 -9.57
N ASN A 161 -6.06 15.95 -9.01
CA ASN A 161 -5.38 14.88 -9.73
C ASN A 161 -6.42 14.02 -10.47
N ALA A 162 -7.13 14.59 -11.44
CA ALA A 162 -8.20 13.87 -12.16
C ALA A 162 -7.97 13.99 -13.67
N PRO A 163 -7.52 12.91 -14.36
CA PRO A 163 -7.23 12.94 -15.80
C PRO A 163 -8.43 13.37 -16.64
N ASN A 164 -9.65 13.07 -16.16
CA ASN A 164 -10.91 13.43 -16.78
C ASN A 164 -11.55 14.70 -16.18
N SER A 165 -10.80 15.53 -15.46
CA SER A 165 -11.33 16.77 -14.89
C SER A 165 -11.93 17.64 -16.00
N ALA A 166 -13.18 18.07 -15.81
CA ALA A 166 -13.85 19.03 -16.67
C ALA A 166 -13.46 20.50 -16.34
N ARG A 167 -12.38 20.70 -15.57
CA ARG A 167 -11.88 22.00 -15.15
C ARG A 167 -10.58 22.33 -15.87
N ILE A 168 -10.37 23.62 -16.09
CA ILE A 168 -9.12 24.19 -16.60
C ILE A 168 -8.54 25.13 -15.57
N VAL A 169 -7.23 25.30 -15.61
CA VAL A 169 -6.54 26.31 -14.80
C VAL A 169 -6.17 27.47 -15.71
N CYS A 170 -6.63 28.67 -15.34
CA CYS A 170 -6.40 29.90 -16.06
C CYS A 170 -5.34 30.75 -15.35
N TYR A 171 -4.25 31.03 -16.06
CA TYR A 171 -3.13 31.82 -15.57
C TYR A 171 -3.13 33.21 -16.20
N LYS A 172 -2.80 34.24 -15.41
CA LYS A 172 -2.53 35.58 -15.97
C LYS A 172 -1.26 35.60 -16.82
N GLN A 173 -0.24 34.83 -16.42
CA GLN A 173 1.01 34.66 -17.14
C GLN A 173 1.36 33.17 -17.21
N LYS A 174 1.83 32.71 -18.36
CA LYS A 174 2.22 31.30 -18.54
C LYS A 174 3.32 30.96 -17.54
N PRO A 175 3.11 30.00 -16.62
CA PRO A 175 4.19 29.55 -15.75
C PRO A 175 5.31 28.96 -16.59
N GLY A 176 6.55 29.21 -16.16
CA GLY A 176 7.68 28.47 -16.71
C GLY A 176 7.50 26.96 -16.50
N PRO A 177 8.14 26.11 -17.30
CA PRO A 177 8.01 24.65 -17.20
C PRO A 177 8.25 24.16 -15.76
N ASN A 178 9.18 24.82 -15.05
CA ASN A 178 9.59 24.46 -13.70
C ASN A 178 9.01 25.34 -12.57
N ALA A 179 8.03 26.20 -12.88
CA ALA A 179 7.46 27.15 -11.92
C ALA A 179 6.13 26.64 -11.34
N VAL A 180 5.95 26.82 -10.02
CA VAL A 180 4.64 26.72 -9.37
C VAL A 180 3.96 28.07 -9.54
N ALA A 181 2.87 28.11 -10.30
CA ALA A 181 2.07 29.33 -10.45
C ALA A 181 1.32 29.61 -9.15
N SER A 182 1.45 30.83 -8.63
CA SER A 182 0.71 31.29 -7.44
C SER A 182 -0.55 32.11 -7.78
N ASP A 183 -0.64 32.64 -9.00
CA ASP A 183 -1.76 33.47 -9.46
C ASP A 183 -2.50 32.77 -10.60
N TYR A 184 -3.45 31.93 -10.22
CA TYR A 184 -4.32 31.20 -11.14
C TYR A 184 -5.76 31.16 -10.61
N THR A 185 -6.70 30.94 -11.52
CA THR A 185 -8.10 30.63 -11.19
C THR A 185 -8.47 29.30 -11.81
N ILE A 186 -9.29 28.51 -11.13
CA ILE A 186 -9.82 27.28 -11.71
C ILE A 186 -11.20 27.57 -12.27
N LEU A 187 -11.40 27.24 -13.55
CA LEU A 187 -12.62 27.49 -14.30
C LEU A 187 -13.19 26.18 -14.81
N ALA A 188 -14.48 26.15 -15.15
CA ALA A 188 -15.01 25.05 -15.95
C ALA A 188 -14.41 25.10 -17.38
N ALA A 189 -14.29 23.95 -18.04
CA ALA A 189 -13.63 23.86 -19.35
C ALA A 189 -14.31 24.68 -20.47
N ASP A 190 -15.59 25.01 -20.31
CA ASP A 190 -16.38 25.84 -21.25
C ASP A 190 -16.27 27.34 -20.95
N GLN A 191 -15.72 27.73 -19.80
CA GLN A 191 -15.59 29.13 -19.41
C GLN A 191 -14.38 29.79 -20.08
N PRO A 192 -14.51 31.05 -20.53
CA PRO A 192 -13.42 31.75 -21.20
C PRO A 192 -12.30 32.11 -20.20
N CYS A 193 -11.07 31.75 -20.54
CA CYS A 193 -9.86 32.19 -19.84
C CYS A 193 -9.26 33.41 -20.55
N SER A 194 -9.01 34.49 -19.81
CA SER A 194 -8.42 35.73 -20.35
C SER A 194 -6.90 35.66 -20.58
N GLY A 195 -6.26 34.56 -20.15
CA GLY A 195 -4.82 34.35 -20.27
C GLY A 195 -4.49 32.96 -20.83
N PHE A 196 -3.54 32.28 -20.20
CA PHE A 196 -3.15 30.93 -20.61
C PHE A 196 -3.99 29.91 -19.86
N ALA A 197 -4.65 29.03 -20.60
CA ALA A 197 -5.40 27.91 -20.03
C ALA A 197 -4.65 26.60 -20.26
N GLU A 198 -4.78 25.69 -19.31
CA GLU A 198 -4.46 24.28 -19.50
C GLU A 198 -5.42 23.40 -18.68
N PRO A 199 -5.56 22.11 -19.02
CA PRO A 199 -6.33 21.17 -18.21
C PRO A 199 -5.81 21.08 -16.77
N GLU A 200 -6.73 21.01 -15.79
CA GLU A 200 -6.38 20.97 -14.37
C GLU A 200 -5.42 19.84 -14.01
N TYR A 201 -5.58 18.68 -14.64
CA TYR A 201 -4.69 17.54 -14.45
C TYR A 201 -3.22 17.87 -14.79
N TYR A 202 -2.97 18.61 -15.88
CA TYR A 202 -1.61 19.00 -16.26
C TYR A 202 -1.01 20.02 -15.30
N ALA A 203 -1.83 20.92 -14.76
CA ALA A 203 -1.41 21.82 -13.70
C ALA A 203 -0.95 21.04 -12.45
N PHE A 204 -1.70 20.00 -12.05
CA PHE A 204 -1.31 19.09 -10.96
C PHE A 204 0.01 18.36 -11.27
N LEU A 205 0.14 17.76 -12.46
CA LEU A 205 1.37 17.06 -12.87
C LEU A 205 2.60 17.97 -12.84
N ARG A 206 2.45 19.23 -13.23
CA ARG A 206 3.53 20.21 -13.16
C ARG A 206 3.94 20.49 -11.71
N ILE A 207 3.00 20.59 -10.76
CA ILE A 207 3.34 20.77 -9.33
C ILE A 207 4.15 19.57 -8.82
N VAL A 208 3.69 18.36 -9.10
CA VAL A 208 4.38 17.13 -8.69
C VAL A 208 5.79 17.09 -9.26
N ASN A 209 5.95 17.31 -10.57
CA ASN A 209 7.26 17.28 -11.23
C ASN A 209 8.21 18.40 -10.76
N ASN A 210 7.67 19.55 -10.35
CA ASN A 210 8.48 20.69 -9.89
C ASN A 210 8.88 20.63 -8.43
N SER A 211 8.34 19.66 -7.68
CA SER A 211 8.63 19.48 -6.26
C SER A 211 10.07 18.98 -6.02
N GLY A 212 10.72 18.43 -7.06
CA GLY A 212 12.04 17.81 -6.93
C GLY A 212 11.97 16.53 -6.10
N ARG A 213 13.12 15.90 -5.82
CA ARG A 213 13.13 14.69 -4.99
C ARG A 213 12.58 15.01 -3.61
N LEU A 214 11.45 14.39 -3.28
CA LEU A 214 10.81 14.54 -1.98
C LEU A 214 11.25 13.44 -1.04
N TYR A 215 11.38 13.81 0.23
CA TYR A 215 11.49 12.85 1.33
C TYR A 215 10.51 13.24 2.44
N PRO A 216 9.85 12.25 3.06
CA PRO A 216 8.90 12.51 4.13
C PRO A 216 9.64 12.76 5.45
N VAL A 217 9.07 13.65 6.27
CA VAL A 217 9.47 13.88 7.65
C VAL A 217 8.22 13.79 8.52
N THR A 218 8.19 12.82 9.43
CA THR A 218 7.12 12.71 10.42
C THR A 218 7.26 13.76 11.51
N LEU A 219 6.27 14.66 11.61
CA LEU A 219 6.04 15.44 12.81
C LEU A 219 5.06 14.70 13.73
N LYS A 220 5.56 14.29 14.88
CA LYS A 220 4.71 13.74 15.95
C LYS A 220 3.93 14.88 16.58
N GLY A 221 2.60 14.86 16.39
CA GLY A 221 1.71 15.79 17.08
C GLY A 221 1.83 15.67 18.60
N THR A 222 1.58 16.78 19.27
CA THR A 222 1.58 16.82 20.73
C THR A 222 0.37 16.06 21.26
N PRO A 223 0.53 15.19 22.27
CA PRO A 223 -0.61 14.54 22.91
C PRO A 223 -1.58 15.61 23.43
N LYS A 224 -2.86 15.52 23.06
CA LYS A 224 -3.86 16.46 23.55
C LYS A 224 -4.29 16.05 24.96
N PRO A 225 -4.27 16.95 25.95
CA PRO A 225 -4.79 16.64 27.27
C PRO A 225 -6.28 16.38 27.22
N VAL A 226 -6.72 15.36 27.95
CA VAL A 226 -8.11 14.94 28.09
C VAL A 226 -8.50 15.16 29.54
N GLY A 227 -9.26 16.22 29.81
CA GLY A 227 -9.62 16.64 31.17
C GLY A 227 -8.50 17.37 31.92
N ALA A 228 -8.73 17.64 33.20
CA ALA A 228 -7.75 18.28 34.07
C ALA A 228 -6.73 17.27 34.63
N PRO A 229 -5.51 17.70 35.01
CA PRO A 229 -4.57 16.85 35.72
C PRO A 229 -5.15 16.34 37.05
N PHE A 230 -4.79 15.11 37.42
CA PHE A 230 -5.26 14.44 38.64
C PHE A 230 -4.12 13.71 39.35
N ASN A 231 -4.29 13.47 40.65
CA ASN A 231 -3.38 12.60 41.41
C ASN A 231 -3.86 11.15 41.27
N ILE A 232 -2.91 10.22 41.13
CA ILE A 232 -3.20 8.79 41.10
C ILE A 232 -2.78 8.18 42.43
N ASP A 233 -3.73 7.56 43.13
CA ASP A 233 -3.46 6.62 44.22
C ASP A 233 -3.49 5.21 43.63
N MET A 234 -2.30 4.62 43.40
CA MET A 234 -2.15 3.28 42.80
C MET A 234 -2.97 2.20 43.51
N ASN A 235 -3.29 2.38 44.80
CA ASN A 235 -4.08 1.39 45.54
C ASN A 235 -5.58 1.51 45.29
N LYS A 236 -6.07 2.71 44.97
CA LYS A 236 -7.51 2.98 44.79
C LYS A 236 -7.92 3.05 43.32
N ASP A 237 -7.02 3.54 42.46
CA ASP A 237 -7.35 3.92 41.09
C ASP A 237 -6.96 2.85 40.06
N LEU A 238 -6.32 1.75 40.46
CA LEU A 238 -5.83 0.71 39.55
C LEU A 238 -6.92 0.18 38.61
N LYS A 239 -8.15 -0.01 39.12
CA LYS A 239 -9.28 -0.49 38.32
C LYS A 239 -9.71 0.53 37.26
N ALA A 240 -9.66 1.83 37.58
CA ALA A 240 -9.98 2.89 36.62
C ALA A 240 -8.88 3.03 35.56
N ILE A 241 -7.61 2.88 35.96
CA ILE A 241 -6.47 2.92 35.04
C ILE A 241 -6.48 1.73 34.09
N ALA A 242 -6.77 0.53 34.59
CA ALA A 242 -6.88 -0.68 33.76
C ALA A 242 -8.04 -0.63 32.77
N ALA A 243 -9.05 0.21 33.01
CA ALA A 243 -10.15 0.46 32.09
C ALA A 243 -9.81 1.49 30.99
N ILE A 244 -8.65 2.16 31.07
CA ILE A 244 -8.20 3.07 30.02
C ILE A 244 -7.85 2.24 28.79
N ASP A 245 -8.49 2.55 27.66
CA ASP A 245 -8.15 1.97 26.36
C ASP A 245 -6.78 2.51 25.90
N PRO A 246 -5.70 1.69 25.95
CA PRO A 246 -4.35 2.14 25.65
C PRO A 246 -4.17 2.53 24.17
N SER A 247 -5.09 2.11 23.29
CA SER A 247 -5.09 2.51 21.89
C SER A 247 -5.54 3.97 21.70
N LYS A 248 -6.29 4.51 22.66
CA LYS A 248 -6.88 5.85 22.60
C LYS A 248 -6.22 6.83 23.55
N TYR A 249 -5.78 6.39 24.71
CA TYR A 249 -5.26 7.26 25.75
C TYR A 249 -4.02 6.69 26.43
N THR A 250 -3.15 7.59 26.90
CA THR A 250 -2.01 7.27 27.74
C THR A 250 -1.92 8.27 28.89
N LEU A 251 -1.24 7.89 29.97
CA LEU A 251 -1.03 8.76 31.12
C LEU A 251 0.34 9.42 30.99
N ALA A 252 0.35 10.76 31.02
CA ALA A 252 1.57 11.55 31.05
C ALA A 252 1.71 12.26 32.40
N LYS A 253 2.91 12.26 32.98
CA LYS A 253 3.17 13.00 34.21
C LYS A 253 3.43 14.48 33.89
N THR A 254 2.76 15.38 34.58
CA THR A 254 2.93 16.83 34.42
C THR A 254 4.16 17.33 35.18
N LYS A 255 4.61 18.56 34.88
CA LYS A 255 5.70 19.22 35.61
C LYS A 255 5.44 19.37 37.12
N THR A 256 4.17 19.39 37.53
CA THR A 256 3.74 19.46 38.94
C THR A 256 3.72 18.09 39.63
N GLY A 257 4.03 17.01 38.92
CA GLY A 257 4.00 15.65 39.44
C GLY A 257 2.63 14.96 39.40
N GLN A 258 1.59 15.66 38.94
CA GLN A 258 0.26 15.09 38.70
C GLN A 258 0.26 14.24 37.41
N PHE A 259 -0.77 13.43 37.21
CA PHE A 259 -0.99 12.69 35.98
C PHE A 259 -2.05 13.38 35.13
N GLN A 260 -1.84 13.36 33.82
CA GLN A 260 -2.76 13.89 32.82
C GLN A 260 -3.06 12.77 31.84
N LEU A 261 -4.34 12.46 31.66
CA LEU A 261 -4.76 11.62 30.54
C LEU A 261 -4.54 12.40 29.26
N VAL A 262 -3.82 11.82 28.31
CA VAL A 262 -3.57 12.42 26.99
C VAL A 262 -3.95 11.42 25.90
N THR A 263 -4.24 11.90 24.69
CA THR A 263 -4.50 11.03 23.54
C THR A 263 -3.27 10.19 23.20
N ALA A 264 -3.42 8.85 23.11
CA ALA A 264 -2.36 7.91 22.75
C ALA A 264 -1.95 8.06 21.28
N LYS A 265 -2.93 8.20 20.38
CA LYS A 265 -2.67 8.42 18.96
C LYS A 265 -2.24 9.87 18.75
N ARG A 266 -0.93 10.07 18.63
CA ARG A 266 -0.39 11.35 18.15
C ARG A 266 -0.82 11.50 16.71
N ALA A 267 -1.51 12.60 16.39
CA ALA A 267 -1.71 12.97 15.00
C ALA A 267 -0.32 13.16 14.39
N SER A 268 0.10 12.26 13.51
CA SER A 268 1.34 12.40 12.76
C SER A 268 1.03 13.20 11.50
N THR A 269 1.65 14.36 11.39
CA THR A 269 1.65 15.11 10.13
C THR A 269 2.91 14.73 9.39
N ILE A 270 2.76 14.22 8.18
CA ILE A 270 3.92 13.95 7.32
C ILE A 270 4.17 15.19 6.49
N ILE A 271 5.37 15.75 6.63
CA ILE A 271 5.83 16.88 5.83
C ILE A 271 6.65 16.33 4.67
N LEU A 272 6.46 16.91 3.49
CA LEU A 272 7.30 16.64 2.33
C LEU A 272 8.37 17.71 2.23
N CYS A 273 9.62 17.25 2.26
CA CYS A 273 10.81 18.08 2.18
C CYS A 273 11.51 17.87 0.85
N SER A 274 12.13 18.92 0.31
CA SER A 274 12.91 18.89 -0.93
C SER A 274 14.28 19.54 -0.72
N ASP A 275 15.29 18.99 -1.39
CA ASP A 275 16.67 19.49 -1.36
C ASP A 275 17.14 19.94 -2.75
N ARG A 276 16.43 20.91 -3.34
CA ARG A 276 16.73 21.37 -4.72
C ARG A 276 17.98 22.24 -4.83
N ASN A 277 18.43 22.84 -3.72
CA ASN A 277 19.54 23.82 -3.70
C ASN A 277 20.54 23.57 -2.54
N GLY A 278 20.68 22.33 -2.07
CA GLY A 278 21.51 22.00 -0.90
C GLY A 278 20.95 22.52 0.43
N THR A 279 19.73 23.05 0.41
CA THR A 279 19.02 23.54 1.60
C THR A 279 17.66 22.84 1.66
N PRO A 280 17.41 22.01 2.69
CA PRO A 280 16.11 21.42 2.94
C PRO A 280 15.01 22.46 3.02
N THR A 281 13.98 22.33 2.19
CA THR A 281 12.82 23.21 2.16
C THR A 281 11.53 22.42 2.31
N VAL A 282 10.58 22.99 3.04
CA VAL A 282 9.22 22.44 3.15
C VAL A 282 8.50 22.68 1.82
N VAL A 283 8.08 21.59 1.18
CA VAL A 283 7.23 21.63 -0.02
C VAL A 283 5.76 21.57 0.37
N GLY A 284 5.41 20.74 1.34
CA GLY A 284 4.02 20.57 1.72
C GLY A 284 3.80 19.57 2.85
N SER A 285 2.54 19.19 3.06
CA SER A 285 2.16 18.13 3.99
C SER A 285 1.16 17.17 3.40
N LEU A 286 1.24 15.90 3.79
CA LEU A 286 0.25 14.88 3.47
C LEU A 286 -0.87 14.93 4.50
N THR A 287 -2.12 14.97 4.04
CA THR A 287 -3.29 15.08 4.90
C THR A 287 -4.43 14.20 4.43
N ASN A 288 -5.26 13.78 5.37
CA ASN A 288 -6.50 13.08 5.07
C ASN A 288 -7.61 14.14 4.90
N ALA A 289 -8.52 13.89 3.96
CA ALA A 289 -9.57 14.82 3.53
C ALA A 289 -10.21 15.58 4.72
N ALA A 290 -10.15 16.92 4.66
CA ALA A 290 -10.73 17.89 5.61
C ALA A 290 -9.98 18.16 6.93
N SER A 291 -8.68 17.88 7.05
CA SER A 291 -7.92 18.39 8.21
C SER A 291 -7.72 19.90 8.13
N GLU A 292 -8.01 20.62 9.21
CA GLU A 292 -7.63 22.03 9.40
C GLU A 292 -6.17 22.25 8.98
N ALA A 293 -5.90 23.36 8.30
CA ALA A 293 -4.58 23.72 7.81
C ALA A 293 -3.54 23.55 8.92
N THR A 294 -2.70 22.52 8.79
CA THR A 294 -1.68 22.24 9.80
C THR A 294 -0.62 23.32 9.70
N LYS A 295 -0.32 23.98 10.83
CA LYS A 295 0.75 24.98 10.88
C LYS A 295 2.09 24.25 10.74
N ILE A 296 2.71 24.33 9.57
CA ILE A 296 3.99 23.69 9.30
C ILE A 296 5.13 24.63 9.70
N PRO A 297 6.03 24.22 10.62
CA PRO A 297 7.18 25.03 10.96
C PRO A 297 8.19 25.04 9.80
N LEU A 298 8.73 26.22 9.45
CA LEU A 298 9.69 26.40 8.34
C LEU A 298 10.95 25.53 8.48
N ASN A 299 11.38 25.24 9.71
CA ASN A 299 12.56 24.42 10.00
C ASN A 299 12.24 22.92 10.11
N ALA A 300 11.05 22.46 9.74
CA ALA A 300 10.69 21.04 9.83
C ALA A 300 11.64 20.11 9.06
N CYS A 301 12.19 20.59 7.95
CA CYS A 301 13.10 19.83 7.10
C CYS A 301 14.57 19.96 7.50
N MET A 302 14.90 20.83 8.46
CA MET A 302 16.29 20.98 8.89
C MET A 302 16.69 19.79 9.77
N PRO A 303 17.86 19.17 9.54
CA PRO A 303 18.36 18.13 10.42
C PRO A 303 18.49 18.72 11.82
N LYS A 304 17.78 18.12 12.79
CA LYS A 304 17.98 18.46 14.19
C LYS A 304 19.39 18.03 14.59
N ASN A 305 20.11 18.88 15.32
CA ASN A 305 21.35 18.42 15.93
C ASN A 305 20.99 17.29 16.91
N PRO A 306 21.77 16.19 16.95
CA PRO A 306 21.52 15.09 17.88
C PRO A 306 21.60 15.55 19.35
N ALA A 307 22.31 16.64 19.63
CA ALA A 307 22.33 17.28 20.95
C ALA A 307 20.95 17.86 21.37
N ASP A 308 20.13 18.27 20.41
CA ASP A 308 18.79 18.82 20.65
C ASP A 308 17.72 17.71 20.73
N ALA A 309 18.03 16.49 20.27
CA ALA A 309 17.10 15.36 20.27
C ALA A 309 16.90 14.72 21.67
N ALA A 310 17.82 14.97 22.60
CA ALA A 310 17.73 14.45 23.97
C ALA A 310 16.61 15.09 24.79
N ASP A 311 16.04 16.22 24.33
CA ASP A 311 14.95 16.93 25.00
C ASP A 311 13.64 16.92 24.20
N ASP A 312 13.47 15.93 23.30
CA ASP A 312 12.23 15.73 22.51
C ASP A 312 10.99 15.37 23.38
N SER A 313 11.12 15.34 24.72
CA SER A 313 9.99 15.39 25.65
C SER A 313 9.35 16.76 25.78
N GLU A 314 10.05 17.84 25.41
CA GLU A 314 9.47 19.18 25.34
C GLU A 314 8.95 19.43 23.92
N ALA A 315 7.68 19.10 23.74
CA ALA A 315 6.86 19.65 22.68
C ALA A 315 7.20 21.13 22.46
N VAL A 316 7.61 21.50 21.25
CA VAL A 316 7.84 22.90 20.86
C VAL A 316 6.67 23.72 21.39
N PRO A 317 6.90 24.70 22.29
CA PRO A 317 5.81 25.43 22.92
C PRO A 317 4.96 26.06 21.82
N SER A 318 3.66 25.74 21.82
CA SER A 318 2.67 26.12 20.81
C SER A 318 2.45 27.63 20.67
N THR A 319 3.25 28.44 21.35
CA THR A 319 3.19 29.90 21.43
C THR A 319 4.36 30.60 20.74
N ALA A 320 5.44 29.89 20.37
CA ALA A 320 6.46 30.45 19.52
C ALA A 320 5.86 30.65 18.12
N LYS A 321 5.69 31.91 17.70
CA LYS A 321 5.28 32.29 16.33
C LYS A 321 6.41 31.94 15.37
N LEU A 322 6.59 30.65 15.10
CA LEU A 322 7.44 30.18 14.02
C LEU A 322 6.83 30.71 12.71
N PRO A 323 7.63 31.27 11.81
CA PRO A 323 7.12 31.69 10.52
C PRO A 323 6.56 30.44 9.80
N LEU A 324 5.34 30.56 9.29
CA LEU A 324 4.71 29.49 8.52
C LEU A 324 5.27 29.52 7.10
N ALA A 325 5.47 28.35 6.51
CA ALA A 325 5.81 28.24 5.10
C ALA A 325 4.61 28.74 4.26
N THR A 326 4.67 29.99 3.79
CA THR A 326 3.63 30.64 3.00
C THR A 326 3.38 29.98 1.64
N ASN A 327 4.33 29.15 1.19
CA ASN A 327 4.25 28.45 -0.10
C ASN A 327 4.06 26.93 0.06
N ALA A 328 3.85 26.42 1.27
CA ALA A 328 3.64 24.99 1.48
C ALA A 328 2.27 24.57 0.91
N VAL A 329 2.23 23.45 0.22
CA VAL A 329 0.99 22.91 -0.34
C VAL A 329 0.46 21.75 0.51
N GLN A 330 -0.84 21.57 0.55
CA GLN A 330 -1.49 20.45 1.22
C GLN A 330 -1.83 19.38 0.16
N PHE A 331 -1.24 18.20 0.31
CA PHE A 331 -1.53 17.03 -0.53
C PHE A 331 -2.64 16.24 0.16
N GLN A 332 -3.80 16.13 -0.49
CA GLN A 332 -4.92 15.36 0.03
C GLN A 332 -4.80 13.90 -0.41
N LEU A 333 -4.78 12.96 0.51
CA LEU A 333 -4.66 11.53 0.20
C LEU A 333 -5.99 10.92 -0.25
N ARG A 334 -5.92 10.08 -1.28
CA ARG A 334 -6.99 9.21 -1.77
C ARG A 334 -7.30 8.12 -0.77
N SER A 335 -8.48 7.53 -0.89
CA SER A 335 -8.78 6.19 -0.40
C SER A 335 -8.25 5.11 -1.34
N THR A 336 -8.13 3.86 -0.87
CA THR A 336 -7.70 2.74 -1.72
C THR A 336 -8.63 2.53 -2.92
N LEU A 337 -9.94 2.73 -2.73
CA LEU A 337 -10.94 2.70 -3.78
C LEU A 337 -10.66 3.77 -4.85
N GLU A 338 -10.38 5.00 -4.41
CA GLU A 338 -10.06 6.11 -5.31
C GLU A 338 -8.74 5.91 -6.07
N VAL A 339 -7.76 5.17 -5.51
CA VAL A 339 -6.55 4.79 -6.26
C VAL A 339 -6.91 3.89 -7.44
N ILE A 340 -7.73 2.85 -7.23
CA ILE A 340 -8.18 1.95 -8.30
C ILE A 340 -8.98 2.73 -9.35
N GLN A 341 -9.88 3.62 -8.90
CA GLN A 341 -10.64 4.49 -9.79
C GLN A 341 -9.75 5.41 -10.61
N TYR A 342 -8.75 6.02 -9.98
CA TYR A 342 -7.79 6.89 -10.64
C TYR A 342 -7.01 6.15 -11.73
N VAL A 343 -6.52 4.93 -11.45
CA VAL A 343 -5.81 4.12 -12.45
C VAL A 343 -6.75 3.75 -13.63
N GLY A 344 -8.03 3.47 -13.36
CA GLY A 344 -9.03 3.31 -14.43
C GLY A 344 -9.23 4.59 -15.25
N GLN A 345 -9.29 5.76 -14.61
CA GLN A 345 -9.38 7.06 -15.30
C GLN A 345 -8.14 7.37 -16.14
N VAL A 346 -6.95 7.02 -15.65
CA VAL A 346 -5.68 7.12 -16.39
C VAL A 346 -5.78 6.31 -17.68
N MET A 347 -6.22 5.05 -17.61
CA MET A 347 -6.44 4.22 -18.79
C MET A 347 -7.47 4.82 -19.76
N ALA A 348 -8.62 5.27 -19.25
CA ALA A 348 -9.68 5.83 -20.08
C ALA A 348 -9.18 7.08 -20.83
N PHE A 349 -8.43 7.93 -20.13
CA PHE A 349 -7.79 9.10 -20.71
C PHE A 349 -6.78 8.71 -21.81
N GLN A 350 -5.88 7.76 -21.56
CA GLN A 350 -4.89 7.29 -22.55
C GLN A 350 -5.57 6.74 -23.82
N GLN A 351 -6.64 5.95 -23.67
CA GLN A 351 -7.40 5.42 -24.79
C GLN A 351 -8.11 6.52 -25.58
N GLN A 352 -8.76 7.47 -24.89
CA GLN A 352 -9.43 8.60 -25.53
C GLN A 352 -8.43 9.46 -26.31
N GLN A 353 -7.27 9.76 -25.72
CA GLN A 353 -6.22 10.53 -26.38
C GLN A 353 -5.64 9.80 -27.60
N THR A 354 -5.45 8.47 -27.50
CA THR A 354 -4.97 7.65 -28.62
C THR A 354 -6.01 7.59 -29.74
N ALA A 355 -7.29 7.43 -29.41
CA ALA A 355 -8.37 7.39 -30.39
C ALA A 355 -8.61 8.75 -31.07
N ALA A 356 -8.40 9.86 -30.36
CA ALA A 356 -8.52 11.21 -30.91
C ALA A 356 -7.39 11.58 -31.89
N HIS A 357 -6.26 10.87 -31.82
CA HIS A 357 -5.05 11.15 -32.61
C HIS A 357 -4.46 9.87 -33.23
N PRO A 358 -5.19 9.21 -34.17
CA PRO A 358 -4.77 7.92 -34.73
C PRO A 358 -3.51 8.01 -35.61
N ASP A 359 -3.11 9.21 -36.01
CA ASP A 359 -1.87 9.51 -36.74
C ASP A 359 -0.64 9.61 -35.82
N LEU A 360 -0.84 9.69 -34.51
CA LEU A 360 0.22 9.77 -33.52
C LEU A 360 0.44 8.42 -32.83
N PRO A 361 1.66 8.15 -32.33
CA PRO A 361 1.91 7.01 -31.44
C PRO A 361 0.99 7.04 -30.21
N GLU A 362 0.81 5.88 -29.59
CA GLU A 362 0.01 5.73 -28.39
C GLU A 362 0.42 6.75 -27.30
N ARG A 363 -0.59 7.34 -26.66
CA ARG A 363 -0.42 8.39 -25.65
C ARG A 363 -0.63 7.82 -24.25
N CYS A 364 0.47 7.66 -23.53
CA CYS A 364 0.50 7.28 -22.12
C CYS A 364 0.66 8.48 -21.17
N ILE A 365 0.18 8.33 -19.94
CA ILE A 365 0.53 9.24 -18.84
C ILE A 365 1.89 8.78 -18.29
N THR A 366 2.85 9.70 -18.29
CA THR A 366 4.21 9.47 -17.79
C THR A 366 4.46 10.19 -16.46
N LEU A 367 5.45 9.72 -15.70
CA LEU A 367 5.95 10.42 -14.52
C LEU A 367 6.51 11.79 -14.90
N GLU A 368 7.12 11.91 -16.07
CA GLU A 368 7.71 13.13 -16.59
C GLU A 368 6.69 14.02 -17.30
N TYR A 369 6.76 15.32 -17.04
CA TYR A 369 6.07 16.35 -17.83
C TYR A 369 6.91 16.69 -19.07
N GLU A 370 7.12 15.73 -19.97
CA GLU A 370 7.84 15.98 -21.22
C GLU A 370 6.90 16.00 -22.43
N ASN A 371 6.97 17.12 -23.15
CA ASN A 371 6.57 17.32 -24.54
C ASN A 371 5.24 16.65 -24.96
N LEU A 372 4.13 17.40 -24.83
CA LEU A 372 2.77 17.05 -25.30
C LEU A 372 2.68 16.57 -26.78
N ASN A 373 3.74 16.78 -27.55
CA ASN A 373 3.83 16.50 -28.99
C ASN A 373 4.63 15.23 -29.34
N GLY A 374 5.26 14.55 -28.37
CA GLY A 374 6.04 13.32 -28.60
C GLY A 374 5.27 12.02 -28.28
N PRO A 375 5.81 10.84 -28.66
CA PRO A 375 5.31 9.56 -28.16
C PRO A 375 5.53 9.48 -26.65
N THR A 376 4.45 9.37 -25.88
CA THR A 376 4.56 9.38 -24.41
C THR A 376 4.65 7.97 -23.81
N CYS A 377 4.28 6.91 -24.53
CA CYS A 377 4.43 5.53 -24.02
C CYS A 377 5.87 4.99 -23.97
N ASN A 378 6.87 5.77 -24.41
CA ASN A 378 8.29 5.40 -24.31
C ASN A 378 8.99 5.99 -23.06
N GLY A 379 8.26 6.73 -22.21
CA GLY A 379 8.78 7.32 -20.98
C GLY A 379 8.40 6.51 -19.74
N GLY A 380 8.52 7.13 -18.56
CA GLY A 380 8.14 6.53 -17.28
C GLY A 380 6.63 6.33 -17.17
N VAL A 381 6.05 5.37 -17.88
CA VAL A 381 4.60 5.15 -17.96
C VAL A 381 4.07 4.75 -16.58
N LEU A 382 3.07 5.48 -16.08
CA LEU A 382 2.48 5.18 -14.77
C LEU A 382 1.75 3.84 -14.76
N PHE A 383 0.91 3.62 -15.78
CA PHE A 383 0.12 2.42 -15.95
C PHE A 383 -0.29 2.25 -17.42
N HIS A 384 -0.20 1.02 -17.91
CA HIS A 384 -0.60 0.63 -19.26
C HIS A 384 -1.00 -0.84 -19.29
N LEU A 385 -2.05 -1.16 -20.04
CA LEU A 385 -2.42 -2.55 -20.32
C LEU A 385 -2.39 -2.79 -21.81
N GLN A 386 -1.90 -3.96 -22.20
CA GLN A 386 -1.83 -4.36 -23.59
C GLN A 386 -3.13 -5.08 -23.96
N ASN A 387 -3.82 -4.55 -24.97
CA ASN A 387 -4.91 -5.24 -25.67
C ASN A 387 -4.28 -6.15 -26.73
N ASN A 388 -3.54 -7.15 -26.26
CA ASN A 388 -3.03 -8.20 -27.12
C ASN A 388 -4.17 -9.20 -27.27
N GLY A 389 -4.57 -9.48 -28.52
CA GLY A 389 -5.44 -10.63 -28.80
C GLY A 389 -4.90 -11.89 -28.10
N PRO A 390 -5.76 -12.88 -27.81
CA PRO A 390 -5.46 -13.95 -26.86
C PRO A 390 -4.13 -14.63 -27.17
N ASN A 391 -3.08 -14.28 -26.42
CA ASN A 391 -1.85 -15.05 -26.40
C ASN A 391 -2.08 -16.23 -25.46
N PRO A 392 -2.16 -17.48 -25.95
CA PRO A 392 -2.48 -18.63 -25.12
C PRO A 392 -1.45 -18.87 -24.01
N PHE A 393 -0.28 -18.23 -24.07
CA PHE A 393 0.81 -18.40 -23.09
C PHE A 393 0.80 -17.38 -21.94
N ASP A 394 0.01 -16.30 -22.00
CA ASP A 394 -0.01 -15.23 -20.97
C ASP A 394 -1.27 -15.24 -20.09
N GLN A 395 -1.87 -16.42 -19.87
CA GLN A 395 -3.12 -16.54 -19.09
C GLN A 395 -2.99 -16.06 -17.65
N ALA A 396 -1.80 -16.18 -17.05
CA ALA A 396 -1.55 -15.77 -15.67
C ALA A 396 -1.63 -14.25 -15.44
N ASN A 397 -1.44 -13.45 -16.49
CA ASN A 397 -1.35 -11.99 -16.41
C ASN A 397 -2.39 -11.28 -17.27
N SER A 398 -3.46 -11.99 -17.64
CA SER A 398 -4.53 -11.46 -18.46
C SER A 398 -5.91 -11.61 -17.82
N VAL A 399 -6.82 -10.71 -18.21
CA VAL A 399 -8.22 -10.72 -17.81
C VAL A 399 -9.09 -10.46 -19.04
N SER A 400 -10.20 -11.18 -19.17
CA SER A 400 -11.20 -10.88 -20.19
C SER A 400 -12.25 -9.91 -19.63
N TYR A 401 -12.52 -8.85 -20.38
CA TYR A 401 -13.47 -7.82 -20.00
C TYR A 401 -14.13 -7.24 -21.24
N ASN A 402 -15.47 -7.23 -21.27
CA ASN A 402 -16.29 -6.83 -22.43
C ASN A 402 -15.90 -7.52 -23.75
N GLY A 403 -15.46 -8.79 -23.69
CA GLY A 403 -15.08 -9.58 -24.86
C GLY A 403 -13.66 -9.32 -25.37
N GLU A 404 -12.92 -8.40 -24.76
CA GLU A 404 -11.51 -8.15 -25.04
C GLU A 404 -10.62 -8.82 -23.99
N THR A 405 -9.38 -9.13 -24.36
CA THR A 405 -8.38 -9.66 -23.42
C THR A 405 -7.35 -8.59 -23.14
N TRP A 406 -7.22 -8.22 -21.86
CA TRP A 406 -6.27 -7.23 -21.39
C TRP A 406 -5.17 -7.94 -20.64
N SER A 407 -3.91 -7.59 -20.90
CA SER A 407 -2.75 -8.21 -20.26
C SER A 407 -1.82 -7.17 -19.67
N LEU A 408 -1.17 -7.53 -18.57
CA LEU A 408 -0.05 -6.76 -18.03
C LEU A 408 1.13 -6.82 -19.03
N PRO A 409 1.88 -5.73 -19.19
CA PRO A 409 3.10 -5.76 -19.99
C PRO A 409 4.09 -6.76 -19.37
N ALA A 410 4.85 -7.43 -20.23
CA ALA A 410 5.96 -8.26 -19.78
C ALA A 410 6.92 -7.40 -18.93
N PRO A 411 7.49 -7.93 -17.84
CA PRO A 411 8.47 -7.20 -17.04
C PRO A 411 9.66 -6.81 -17.92
N ALA A 412 9.71 -5.55 -18.34
CA ALA A 412 10.82 -5.03 -19.12
C ALA A 412 12.04 -4.89 -18.22
N ILE A 413 13.22 -5.25 -18.73
CA ILE A 413 14.47 -4.91 -18.06
C ILE A 413 14.63 -3.40 -18.17
N CYS A 414 14.31 -2.74 -17.07
CA CYS A 414 14.39 -1.31 -16.91
C CYS A 414 15.86 -0.87 -16.83
N THR A 415 16.42 -0.34 -17.92
CA THR A 415 17.78 0.21 -17.90
C THR A 415 17.82 1.65 -17.37
N ASP A 416 16.71 2.37 -17.47
CA ASP A 416 16.57 3.75 -17.02
C ASP A 416 15.29 3.89 -16.17
N PRO A 417 15.40 3.98 -14.83
CA PRO A 417 14.25 4.01 -13.92
C PRO A 417 13.27 5.15 -14.19
N ASP A 418 13.70 6.25 -14.80
CA ASP A 418 12.84 7.39 -15.14
C ASP A 418 11.98 7.14 -16.39
N ARG A 419 12.33 6.13 -17.19
CA ARG A 419 11.69 5.82 -18.48
C ARG A 419 11.00 4.45 -18.52
N CYS A 420 10.74 3.89 -17.35
CA CYS A 420 10.22 2.54 -17.25
C CYS A 420 8.71 2.47 -17.14
N ASP A 421 8.17 1.35 -17.59
CA ASP A 421 6.78 1.03 -17.36
C ASP A 421 6.59 0.61 -15.90
N HIS A 422 5.87 1.45 -15.14
CA HIS A 422 5.59 1.24 -13.72
C HIS A 422 4.30 0.45 -13.48
N THR A 423 3.69 -0.16 -14.51
CA THR A 423 2.43 -0.90 -14.37
C THR A 423 2.48 -1.97 -13.28
N LEU A 424 3.54 -2.80 -13.25
CA LEU A 424 3.70 -3.85 -12.23
C LEU A 424 3.91 -3.26 -10.82
N GLN A 425 4.60 -2.12 -10.74
CA GLN A 425 4.81 -1.42 -9.47
C GLN A 425 3.49 -0.81 -8.97
N THR A 426 2.68 -0.24 -9.86
CA THR A 426 1.33 0.28 -9.57
C THR A 426 0.42 -0.83 -9.06
N MET A 427 0.43 -2.00 -9.72
CA MET A 427 -0.30 -3.19 -9.26
C MET A 427 0.13 -3.64 -7.86
N SER A 428 1.44 -3.65 -7.59
CA SER A 428 1.99 -4.00 -6.28
C SER A 428 1.51 -3.03 -5.19
N ILE A 429 1.55 -1.72 -5.44
CA ILE A 429 1.04 -0.70 -4.50
C ILE A 429 -0.45 -0.92 -4.22
N ILE A 430 -1.28 -1.14 -5.24
CA ILE A 430 -2.72 -1.39 -5.06
C ILE A 430 -2.94 -2.67 -4.24
N SER A 431 -2.20 -3.75 -4.54
CA SER A 431 -2.28 -5.01 -3.81
C SER A 431 -1.92 -4.83 -2.33
N LEU A 432 -0.85 -4.10 -2.03
CA LEU A 432 -0.44 -3.77 -0.66
C LEU A 432 -1.50 -2.95 0.08
N LEU A 433 -2.07 -1.93 -0.57
CA LEU A 433 -3.16 -1.13 0.00
C LEU A 433 -4.41 -1.97 0.28
N LEU A 434 -4.78 -2.89 -0.62
CA LEU A 434 -5.90 -3.79 -0.40
C LEU A 434 -5.63 -4.73 0.78
N ASN A 435 -4.41 -5.27 0.90
CA ASN A 435 -4.02 -6.14 2.00
C ASN A 435 -3.98 -5.41 3.35
N GLU A 436 -3.56 -4.15 3.38
CA GLU A 436 -3.62 -3.30 4.58
C GLU A 436 -5.07 -3.19 5.09
N ASN A 437 -6.03 -2.99 4.18
CA ASN A 437 -7.45 -2.89 4.51
C ASN A 437 -8.07 -4.23 4.95
N LYS A 438 -7.56 -5.38 4.48
CA LYS A 438 -7.96 -6.70 4.98
C LYS A 438 -7.51 -6.92 6.42
N SER A 439 -6.24 -6.60 6.70
CA SER A 439 -5.58 -6.85 7.99
C SER A 439 -6.09 -5.96 9.13
N ALA A 440 -6.73 -4.83 8.82
CA ALA A 440 -7.29 -3.91 9.82
C ALA A 440 -8.28 -4.58 10.81
N LYS A 441 -8.84 -5.74 10.47
CA LYS A 441 -9.70 -6.55 11.34
C LYS A 441 -8.95 -7.59 12.18
N ASP A 442 -7.81 -8.10 11.69
CA ASP A 442 -7.09 -9.22 12.31
C ASP A 442 -6.09 -8.80 13.39
N ILE A 443 -5.74 -7.51 13.46
CA ILE A 443 -5.03 -6.96 14.63
C ILE A 443 -6.05 -6.63 15.73
N ASN A 444 -6.64 -7.67 16.31
CA ASN A 444 -7.04 -7.55 17.71
C ASN A 444 -5.75 -7.26 18.49
N THR A 445 -5.60 -6.04 18.97
CA THR A 445 -4.50 -5.64 19.85
C THR A 445 -4.42 -6.67 20.98
N THR A 446 -3.44 -7.57 20.92
CA THR A 446 -3.08 -8.36 22.09
C THR A 446 -2.72 -7.37 23.17
N GLN A 447 -3.58 -7.26 24.19
CA GLN A 447 -3.37 -6.40 25.35
C GLN A 447 -2.16 -6.93 26.13
N ALA A 448 -0.95 -6.62 25.65
CA ALA A 448 0.26 -6.82 26.43
C ALA A 448 0.34 -5.66 27.43
N VAL A 449 -0.28 -5.84 28.59
CA VAL A 449 -0.01 -5.00 29.76
C VAL A 449 1.38 -5.40 30.27
N GLN A 450 2.42 -4.79 29.72
CA GLN A 450 3.78 -4.94 30.26
C GLN A 450 3.92 -3.97 31.44
N VAL A 451 3.71 -4.48 32.65
CA VAL A 451 4.09 -3.77 33.88
C VAL A 451 5.60 -3.90 34.02
N VAL A 452 6.33 -2.82 33.76
CA VAL A 452 7.77 -2.73 34.07
C VAL A 452 7.89 -2.34 35.55
N PRO A 453 8.60 -3.12 36.39
CA PRO A 453 8.77 -2.82 37.81
C PRO A 453 9.63 -1.58 38.09
#